data_AF-A0A7Y2VCC6-F1
#
_entry.id   AF-A0A7Y2VCC6-F1
#
_cell.length_a   1.000
_cell.length_b   1.000
_cell.length_c   1.000
_cell.angle_alpha   90.00
_cell.angle_beta   90.00
_cell.angle_gamma   90.00
#
_symmetry.space_group_name_H-M   'P 1'
#
loop_
_entity.id
_entity.type
_entity.pdbx_description
1 polymer ?
#
loop_
_entity_poly.entity_id
_entity_poly.type
_entity_poly.pdbx_seq_one_letter_code
_entity_poly.pdbx_strand_id
1 'polypeptide(L)'
;MNLKKNLFIFLSALLFNVSFSQEGLPVYVDYLTDNYYLIHPSMAGAAICDKVRLTGRQQWFGQDNAPQLQTLSINGRWGDSPSGYGAILFNDKNGYHSQTGAYLTYAHHLMFSRNEVDLNQLSFGLSAGFIQYKLDETTFLAEGFDPIIAGIEQSSTEFNIDFGFSYNFL
;
A
#
# COMPACT_ATOMS: atom_id res chain seq x y z
N MET A 1 -0.16 29.14 33.41
CA MET A 1 -0.44 28.40 32.16
C MET A 1 0.58 27.26 32.07
N ASN A 2 0.16 26.00 32.15
CA ASN A 2 1.06 24.86 32.39
C ASN A 2 2.00 24.62 31.20
N LEU A 3 3.32 24.65 31.44
CA LEU A 3 4.37 24.44 30.42
C LEU A 3 4.13 23.17 29.58
N LYS A 4 3.61 22.11 30.21
CA LYS A 4 3.21 20.86 29.55
C LYS A 4 2.11 21.04 28.49
N LYS A 5 1.13 21.91 28.75
CA LYS A 5 0.06 22.23 27.80
C LYS A 5 0.61 23.01 26.60
N ASN A 6 1.49 23.97 26.84
CA ASN A 6 2.09 24.76 25.76
C ASN A 6 3.05 23.91 24.90
N LEU A 7 3.80 22.99 25.52
CA LEU A 7 4.66 22.04 24.82
C LEU A 7 3.86 21.07 23.95
N PHE A 8 2.74 20.55 24.47
CA PHE A 8 1.84 19.69 23.70
C PHE A 8 1.25 20.40 22.48
N ILE A 9 0.80 21.65 22.64
CA ILE A 9 0.28 22.48 21.54
C ILE A 9 1.38 22.74 20.50
N PHE A 10 2.61 23.04 20.93
CA PHE A 10 3.74 23.26 20.04
C PHE A 10 4.12 21.99 19.27
N LEU A 11 4.20 20.83 19.93
CA LEU A 11 4.47 19.54 19.28
C LEU A 11 3.39 19.19 18.25
N SER A 12 2.12 19.39 18.63
CA SER A 12 0.97 19.17 17.76
C SER A 12 1.05 20.07 16.52
N ALA A 13 1.37 21.36 16.67
CA ALA A 13 1.52 22.31 15.57
C ALA A 13 2.69 21.95 14.62
N LEU A 14 3.80 21.40 15.12
CA LEU A 14 4.92 20.95 14.28
C LEU A 14 4.54 19.76 13.38
N LEU A 15 3.69 18.84 13.87
CA LEU A 15 3.26 17.67 13.12
C LEU A 15 2.37 18.02 11.92
N PHE A 16 1.66 19.17 11.95
CA PHE A 16 0.79 19.60 10.84
C PHE A 16 1.54 20.26 9.68
N ASN A 17 2.80 20.67 9.84
CA ASN A 17 3.54 21.41 8.81
C ASN A 17 4.34 20.51 7.84
N VAL A 18 4.32 19.19 8.03
CA VAL A 18 5.09 18.23 7.23
C VAL A 18 4.13 17.24 6.58
N SER A 19 3.34 17.71 5.61
CA SER A 19 2.48 16.85 4.79
C SER A 19 3.14 16.67 3.43
N PHE A 20 3.71 15.50 3.19
CA PHE A 20 4.09 15.04 1.85
C PHE A 20 2.95 14.18 1.31
N SER A 21 2.52 14.46 0.08
CA SER A 21 1.59 13.57 -0.62
C SER A 21 2.34 12.29 -0.96
N GLN A 22 1.83 11.15 -0.51
CA GLN A 22 2.38 9.83 -0.80
C GLN A 22 1.42 9.12 -1.74
N GLU A 23 1.97 8.51 -2.79
CA GLU A 23 1.18 7.72 -3.74
C GLU A 23 0.96 6.30 -3.16
N GLY A 24 -0.25 5.78 -3.27
CA GLY A 24 -0.60 4.46 -2.73
C GLY A 24 -0.36 3.32 -3.73
N LEU A 25 -0.71 2.11 -3.31
CA LEU A 25 -0.75 0.95 -4.21
C LEU A 25 -1.72 1.22 -5.39
N PRO A 26 -1.34 0.91 -6.65
CA PRO A 26 -2.22 1.08 -7.81
C PRO A 26 -3.27 -0.04 -7.89
N VAL A 27 -4.19 -0.08 -6.94
CA VAL A 27 -5.21 -1.14 -6.82
C VAL A 27 -6.55 -0.67 -7.38
N TYR A 28 -6.98 -1.25 -8.50
CA TYR A 28 -8.19 -0.78 -9.20
C TYR A 28 -9.47 -1.46 -8.72
N VAL A 29 -9.48 -2.79 -8.66
CA VAL A 29 -10.69 -3.59 -8.38
C VAL A 29 -10.45 -4.85 -7.57
N ASP A 30 -9.19 -5.25 -7.35
CA ASP A 30 -8.86 -6.52 -6.68
C ASP A 30 -9.44 -6.60 -5.25
N TYR A 31 -9.52 -5.45 -4.58
CA TYR A 31 -10.12 -5.35 -3.24
C TYR A 31 -11.59 -5.83 -3.19
N LEU A 32 -12.33 -5.72 -4.29
CA LEU A 32 -13.73 -6.18 -4.40
C LEU A 32 -13.86 -7.70 -4.32
N THR A 33 -12.75 -8.43 -4.49
CA THR A 33 -12.73 -9.90 -4.45
C THR A 33 -12.34 -10.44 -3.07
N ASP A 34 -12.81 -9.78 -2.01
CA ASP A 34 -12.49 -10.08 -0.60
C ASP A 34 -10.98 -9.97 -0.31
N ASN A 35 -10.38 -8.88 -0.82
CA ASN A 35 -8.98 -8.53 -0.54
C ASN A 35 -8.85 -7.08 -0.01
N TYR A 36 -9.63 -6.75 1.01
CA TYR A 36 -9.64 -5.42 1.63
C TYR A 36 -8.27 -5.02 2.21
N TYR A 37 -7.41 -5.99 2.51
CA TYR A 37 -6.03 -5.73 2.95
C TYR A 37 -5.23 -4.87 1.96
N LEU A 38 -5.48 -4.98 0.65
CA LEU A 38 -4.77 -4.19 -0.36
C LEU A 38 -4.94 -2.68 -0.21
N ILE A 39 -6.06 -2.24 0.37
CA ILE A 39 -6.41 -0.82 0.50
C ILE A 39 -6.41 -0.36 1.95
N HIS A 40 -6.48 -1.28 2.91
CA HIS A 40 -6.61 -0.98 4.33
C HIS A 40 -5.63 -1.80 5.16
N PRO A 41 -4.59 -1.18 5.75
CA PRO A 41 -3.64 -1.92 6.57
C PRO A 41 -4.28 -2.53 7.81
N SER A 42 -5.37 -1.96 8.32
CA SER A 42 -6.14 -2.51 9.46
C SER A 42 -6.89 -3.80 9.12
N MET A 43 -6.97 -4.19 7.84
CA MET A 43 -7.57 -5.45 7.40
C MET A 43 -6.57 -6.61 7.34
N ALA A 44 -5.27 -6.36 7.54
CA ALA A 44 -4.27 -7.43 7.58
C ALA A 44 -4.57 -8.38 8.74
N GLY A 45 -4.84 -9.66 8.47
CA GLY A 45 -5.22 -10.60 9.52
C GLY A 45 -6.62 -10.38 10.11
N ALA A 46 -7.46 -9.52 9.52
CA ALA A 46 -8.83 -9.34 10.01
C ALA A 46 -9.74 -10.55 9.69
N ALA A 47 -9.37 -11.37 8.70
CA ALA A 47 -10.09 -12.57 8.34
C ALA A 47 -9.78 -13.74 9.30
N ILE A 48 -10.70 -14.72 9.35
CA ILE A 48 -10.59 -15.91 10.20
C ILE A 48 -9.42 -16.83 9.79
N CYS A 49 -8.93 -16.71 8.55
CA CYS A 49 -7.83 -17.50 8.04
C CYS A 49 -6.77 -16.66 7.35
N ASP A 50 -5.54 -17.18 7.35
CA ASP A 50 -4.43 -16.63 6.59
C ASP A 50 -4.72 -16.74 5.09
N LYS A 51 -4.49 -15.64 4.37
CA LYS A 51 -4.76 -15.52 2.93
C LYS A 51 -3.47 -15.25 2.18
N VAL A 52 -3.24 -16.04 1.14
CA VAL A 52 -2.24 -15.78 0.11
C VAL A 52 -2.97 -15.58 -1.21
N ARG A 53 -2.70 -14.48 -1.90
CA ARG A 53 -3.32 -14.16 -3.18
C ARG A 53 -2.30 -13.66 -4.18
N LEU A 54 -2.35 -14.23 -5.38
CA LEU A 54 -1.64 -13.76 -6.55
C LEU A 54 -2.68 -13.24 -7.55
N THR A 55 -2.55 -11.98 -7.97
CA THR A 55 -3.42 -11.38 -8.97
C THR A 55 -2.59 -10.91 -10.15
N GLY A 56 -3.05 -11.22 -11.36
CA GLY A 56 -2.48 -10.72 -12.60
C GLY A 56 -3.56 -10.02 -13.41
N ARG A 57 -3.26 -8.81 -13.89
CA ARG A 57 -4.16 -8.00 -14.70
C ARG A 57 -3.42 -7.49 -15.91
N GLN A 58 -4.03 -7.64 -17.08
CA GLN A 58 -3.57 -7.05 -18.32
C GLN A 58 -4.73 -6.31 -18.96
N GLN A 59 -4.49 -5.08 -19.39
CA GLN A 59 -5.45 -4.28 -20.14
C GLN A 59 -5.10 -4.30 -21.62
N TRP A 60 -6.10 -4.05 -22.47
CA TRP A 60 -5.93 -3.92 -23.92
C TRP A 60 -5.13 -5.06 -24.54
N PHE A 61 -5.69 -6.28 -24.46
CA PHE A 61 -5.07 -7.46 -25.04
C PHE A 61 -4.71 -7.27 -26.51
N GLY A 62 -3.52 -7.73 -26.89
CA GLY A 62 -2.98 -7.58 -28.24
C GLY A 62 -2.26 -6.24 -28.49
N GLN A 63 -2.26 -5.31 -27.53
CA GLN A 63 -1.44 -4.10 -27.60
C GLN A 63 -0.11 -4.32 -26.88
N ASP A 64 1.00 -4.03 -27.57
CA ASP A 64 2.33 -4.08 -26.99
C ASP A 64 2.51 -3.00 -25.91
N ASN A 65 3.19 -3.36 -24.82
CA ASN A 65 3.42 -2.50 -23.65
C ASN A 65 2.14 -1.92 -23.01
N ALA A 66 1.00 -2.60 -23.18
CA ALA A 66 -0.24 -2.23 -22.51
C ALA A 66 -0.12 -2.30 -20.98
N PRO A 67 -0.97 -1.56 -20.23
CA PRO A 67 -0.98 -1.56 -18.78
C PRO A 67 -1.17 -2.97 -18.22
N GLN A 68 -0.28 -3.38 -17.34
CA GLN A 68 -0.33 -4.65 -16.66
C GLN A 68 0.10 -4.50 -15.19
N LEU A 69 -0.60 -5.20 -14.31
CA LEU A 69 -0.36 -5.20 -12.88
C LEU A 69 -0.28 -6.63 -12.38
N GLN A 70 0.73 -6.91 -11.58
CA GLN A 70 0.88 -8.16 -10.85
C GLN A 70 0.98 -7.83 -9.36
N THR A 71 0.23 -8.53 -8.53
CA THR A 71 0.28 -8.37 -7.07
C THR A 71 0.36 -9.73 -6.41
N LEU A 72 1.19 -9.83 -5.37
CA LEU A 72 1.22 -10.93 -4.42
C LEU A 72 0.92 -10.34 -3.05
N SER A 73 -0.19 -10.71 -2.44
CA SER A 73 -0.56 -10.28 -1.09
C SER A 73 -0.66 -11.47 -0.16
N ILE A 74 -0.04 -11.36 1.00
CA ILE A 74 -0.08 -12.35 2.07
C ILE A 74 -0.53 -11.62 3.33
N ASN A 75 -1.53 -12.12 4.04
CA ASN A 75 -1.89 -11.59 5.35
C ASN A 75 -2.53 -12.66 6.23
N GLY A 76 -2.45 -12.48 7.54
CA GLY A 76 -2.87 -13.48 8.51
C GLY A 76 -2.76 -13.01 9.95
N ARG A 77 -3.15 -13.86 10.90
CA ARG A 77 -2.98 -13.60 12.34
C ARG A 77 -1.82 -14.41 12.89
N TRP A 78 -1.15 -13.87 13.91
CA TRP A 78 -0.12 -14.63 14.62
C TRP A 78 -0.76 -15.60 15.62
N GLY A 79 -1.17 -16.78 15.14
CA GLY A 79 -1.92 -17.75 15.94
C GLY A 79 -3.17 -17.10 16.54
N ASP A 80 -3.42 -17.33 17.83
CA ASP A 80 -4.58 -16.78 18.55
C ASP A 80 -4.36 -15.32 19.03
N SER A 81 -3.27 -14.67 18.63
CA SER A 81 -2.96 -13.30 19.02
C SER A 81 -3.96 -12.31 18.40
N PRO A 82 -4.29 -11.20 19.09
CA PRO A 82 -4.98 -10.07 18.47
C PRO A 82 -4.13 -9.35 17.41
N SER A 83 -2.87 -9.71 17.24
CA SER A 83 -2.01 -9.10 16.22
C SER A 83 -2.08 -9.85 14.88
N GLY A 84 -2.06 -9.09 13.79
CA GLY A 84 -2.09 -9.57 12.41
C GLY A 84 -0.96 -9.00 11.56
N TYR A 85 -0.51 -9.76 10.57
CA TYR A 85 0.56 -9.42 9.66
C TYR A 85 0.07 -9.30 8.25
N GLY A 86 0.80 -8.52 7.45
CA GLY A 86 0.59 -8.45 6.03
C GLY A 86 1.88 -8.13 5.27
N ALA A 87 1.95 -8.63 4.04
CA ALA A 87 2.95 -8.23 3.07
C ALA A 87 2.30 -8.14 1.69
N ILE A 88 2.70 -7.13 0.92
CA ILE A 88 2.28 -6.96 -0.47
C ILE A 88 3.52 -6.75 -1.31
N LEU A 89 3.68 -7.51 -2.38
CA LEU A 89 4.62 -7.24 -3.45
C LEU A 89 3.82 -6.91 -4.70
N PHE A 90 4.23 -5.90 -5.45
CA PHE A 90 3.57 -5.57 -6.70
C PHE A 90 4.56 -5.15 -7.76
N ASN A 91 4.17 -5.37 -9.00
CA ASN A 91 4.86 -4.93 -10.19
C ASN A 91 3.83 -4.43 -11.19
N ASP A 92 3.83 -3.12 -11.41
CA ASP A 92 3.01 -2.42 -12.39
C ASP A 92 3.88 -1.97 -13.56
N LYS A 93 3.40 -2.19 -14.78
CA LYS A 93 4.05 -1.69 -15.99
C LYS A 93 3.00 -1.07 -16.89
N ASN A 94 3.20 0.18 -17.26
CA ASN A 94 2.31 0.96 -18.09
C ASN A 94 3.12 1.69 -19.18
N GLY A 95 3.40 0.99 -20.27
CA GLY A 95 4.27 1.53 -21.33
C GLY A 95 5.72 1.66 -20.87
N TYR A 96 6.23 2.89 -20.97
CA TYR A 96 7.58 3.30 -20.55
C TYR A 96 7.69 3.57 -19.06
N HIS A 97 6.57 3.65 -18.35
CA HIS A 97 6.53 3.77 -16.89
C HIS A 97 6.40 2.40 -16.26
N SER A 98 7.15 2.16 -15.19
CA SER A 98 6.94 1.00 -14.32
C SER A 98 7.15 1.35 -12.86
N GLN A 99 6.42 0.63 -12.02
CA GLN A 99 6.47 0.75 -10.56
C GLN A 99 6.59 -0.64 -9.97
N THR A 100 7.64 -0.85 -9.18
CA THR A 100 7.79 -2.09 -8.40
C THR A 100 7.88 -1.70 -6.95
N GLY A 101 7.13 -2.37 -6.08
CA GLY A 101 7.17 -2.04 -4.68
C GLY A 101 6.80 -3.17 -3.76
N ALA A 102 7.08 -2.93 -2.49
CA ALA A 102 6.82 -3.86 -1.40
C ALA A 102 6.25 -3.09 -0.22
N TYR A 103 5.29 -3.69 0.47
CA TYR A 103 4.73 -3.21 1.72
C TYR A 103 4.79 -4.30 2.77
N LEU A 104 5.06 -3.89 4.00
CA LEU A 104 4.96 -4.71 5.20
C LEU A 104 3.98 -4.04 6.15
N THR A 105 3.06 -4.82 6.69
CA THR A 105 1.98 -4.33 7.51
C THR A 105 1.93 -5.08 8.83
N TYR A 106 1.75 -4.31 9.89
CA TYR A 106 1.35 -4.80 11.20
C TYR A 106 -0.04 -4.29 11.52
N ALA A 107 -0.91 -5.18 11.97
CA ALA A 107 -2.25 -4.86 12.43
C ALA A 107 -2.48 -5.38 13.85
N HIS A 108 -3.41 -4.73 14.54
CA HIS A 108 -3.83 -5.12 15.87
C HIS A 108 -5.34 -4.99 16.01
N HIS A 109 -5.98 -6.05 16.46
CA HIS A 109 -7.42 -6.24 16.50
C HIS A 109 -7.90 -6.33 17.95
N LEU A 110 -8.69 -5.35 18.37
CA LEU A 110 -9.41 -5.37 19.63
C LEU A 110 -10.73 -6.09 19.41
N MET A 111 -10.79 -7.37 19.80
CA MET A 111 -12.01 -8.17 19.68
C MET A 111 -12.99 -7.80 20.80
N PHE A 112 -14.21 -7.48 20.42
CA PHE A 112 -15.34 -7.31 21.33
C PHE A 112 -16.20 -8.58 21.42
N SER A 113 -16.03 -9.49 20.46
CA SER A 113 -16.60 -10.84 20.52
C SER A 113 -15.83 -11.76 21.47
N ARG A 114 -16.50 -12.84 21.90
CA ARG A 114 -15.89 -13.97 22.62
C ARG A 114 -15.25 -14.99 21.69
N ASN A 115 -15.48 -14.90 20.38
CA ASN A 115 -15.02 -15.87 19.39
C ASN A 115 -14.64 -15.17 18.07
N GLU A 116 -13.63 -15.68 17.37
CA GLU A 116 -13.10 -15.13 16.11
C GLU A 116 -14.05 -15.28 14.93
N VAL A 117 -15.05 -16.15 15.07
CA VAL A 117 -16.10 -16.39 14.06
C VAL A 117 -17.07 -15.21 13.96
N ASP A 118 -17.35 -14.55 15.09
CA ASP A 118 -18.18 -13.34 15.11
C ASP A 118 -17.24 -12.14 14.97
N LEU A 119 -17.22 -11.52 13.79
CA LEU A 119 -16.25 -10.52 13.35
C LEU A 119 -16.58 -9.14 13.96
N ASN A 120 -16.68 -9.07 15.28
CA ASN A 120 -16.88 -7.84 16.03
C ASN A 120 -15.55 -7.37 16.63
N GLN A 121 -14.83 -6.54 15.88
CA GLN A 121 -13.50 -6.08 16.25
C GLN A 121 -13.20 -4.67 15.75
N LEU A 122 -12.55 -3.89 16.61
CA LEU A 122 -11.91 -2.63 16.24
C LEU A 122 -10.45 -2.90 15.88
N SER A 123 -10.07 -2.64 14.64
CA SER A 123 -8.76 -2.97 14.10
C SER A 123 -7.97 -1.72 13.77
N PHE A 124 -6.68 -1.75 14.04
CA PHE A 124 -5.70 -0.73 13.68
C PHE A 124 -4.64 -1.37 12.81
N GLY A 125 -4.08 -0.63 11.86
CA GLY A 125 -3.01 -1.10 11.01
C GLY A 125 -2.02 -0.01 10.68
N LEU A 126 -0.75 -0.41 10.62
CA LEU A 126 0.36 0.42 10.18
C LEU A 126 1.12 -0.34 9.08
N SER A 127 1.26 0.29 7.92
CA SER A 127 2.02 -0.23 6.79
C SER A 127 3.23 0.64 6.54
N ALA A 128 4.34 0.03 6.18
CA ALA A 128 5.49 0.71 5.63
C ALA A 128 5.83 0.07 4.29
N GLY A 129 6.10 0.89 3.28
CA GLY A 129 6.38 0.44 1.93
C GLY A 129 7.52 1.18 1.27
N PHE A 130 8.05 0.54 0.23
CA PHE A 130 9.10 1.06 -0.62
C PHE A 130 8.63 0.89 -2.06
N ILE A 131 8.70 1.96 -2.84
CA ILE A 131 8.31 1.94 -4.25
C ILE A 131 9.50 2.42 -5.08
N GLN A 132 9.84 1.63 -6.09
CA GLN A 132 10.79 1.99 -7.13
C GLN A 132 10.02 2.37 -8.39
N TYR A 133 10.10 3.64 -8.76
CA TYR A 133 9.64 4.16 -10.03
C TYR A 133 10.74 4.06 -11.06
N LYS A 134 10.36 3.74 -12.30
CA LYS A 134 11.23 3.75 -13.46
C LYS A 134 10.51 4.35 -14.67
N LEU A 135 11.24 5.16 -15.42
CA LEU A 135 10.83 5.72 -16.70
C LEU A 135 11.92 5.42 -17.73
N ASP A 136 11.59 4.60 -18.73
CA ASP A 136 12.52 4.27 -19.81
C ASP A 136 12.41 5.28 -20.96
N GLU A 137 13.37 6.20 -21.03
CA GLU A 137 13.46 7.22 -22.09
C GLU A 137 14.43 6.83 -23.21
N THR A 138 15.01 5.62 -23.18
CA THR A 138 16.08 5.23 -24.12
C THR A 138 15.65 5.27 -25.58
N THR A 139 14.34 5.14 -25.83
CA THR A 139 13.74 5.16 -27.16
C THR A 139 13.24 6.55 -27.59
N PHE A 140 13.24 7.54 -26.70
CA PHE A 140 12.60 8.84 -26.93
C PHE A 140 13.43 9.75 -27.85
N LEU A 141 14.74 9.52 -27.96
CA LEU A 141 15.64 10.32 -28.80
C LEU A 141 15.47 10.08 -30.31
N ALA A 142 14.58 9.17 -30.72
CA ALA A 142 14.32 8.85 -32.12
C ALA A 142 13.71 10.02 -32.92
N GLU A 143 13.03 10.96 -32.27
CA GLU A 143 12.36 12.08 -32.93
C GLU A 143 13.14 13.41 -32.90
N GLY A 144 14.34 13.42 -32.32
CA GLY A 144 15.20 14.61 -32.23
C GLY A 144 15.72 14.88 -30.83
N PHE A 145 16.52 15.94 -30.69
CA PHE A 145 17.07 16.35 -29.39
C PHE A 145 16.03 17.17 -28.62
N ASP A 146 15.66 16.69 -27.43
CA ASP A 146 14.84 17.43 -26.45
C ASP A 146 15.63 17.58 -25.13
N PRO A 147 15.92 18.82 -24.67
CA PRO A 147 16.65 19.07 -23.42
C PRO A 147 16.01 18.52 -22.15
N ILE A 148 14.70 18.23 -22.13
CA ILE A 148 14.04 17.65 -20.95
C ILE A 148 14.07 16.12 -20.92
N ILE A 149 14.52 15.48 -22.01
CA ILE A 149 14.64 14.03 -22.12
C ILE A 149 16.10 13.65 -21.86
N ALA A 150 16.33 12.85 -20.83
CA ALA A 150 17.68 12.40 -20.48
C ALA A 150 18.14 11.26 -21.39
N GLY A 151 17.21 10.52 -22.01
CA GLY A 151 17.52 9.42 -22.94
C GLY A 151 18.09 8.18 -22.25
N ILE A 152 17.81 8.04 -20.95
CA ILE A 152 18.25 6.94 -20.08
C ILE A 152 17.06 6.35 -19.34
N GLU A 153 17.25 5.22 -18.66
CA GLU A 153 16.29 4.74 -17.67
C GLU A 153 16.41 5.62 -16.41
N GLN A 154 15.44 6.52 -16.22
CA GLN A 154 15.34 7.31 -15.00
C GLN A 154 14.69 6.47 -13.90
N SER A 155 15.16 6.61 -12.66
CA SER A 155 14.64 5.84 -11.54
C SER A 155 14.55 6.68 -10.28
N SER A 156 13.48 6.54 -9.51
CA SER A 156 13.29 7.20 -8.21
C SER A 156 12.75 6.21 -7.18
N THR A 157 13.28 6.25 -5.97
CA THR A 157 12.84 5.41 -4.85
C THR A 157 12.08 6.26 -3.86
N GLU A 158 10.89 5.80 -3.46
CA GLU A 158 10.05 6.45 -2.47
C GLU A 158 9.72 5.49 -1.32
N PHE A 159 9.50 6.08 -0.15
CA PHE A 159 9.17 5.39 1.08
C PHE A 159 7.78 5.84 1.50
N ASN A 160 6.90 4.88 1.73
CA ASN A 160 5.52 5.14 2.11
C ASN A 160 5.19 4.62 3.50
N ILE A 161 4.34 5.34 4.22
CA ILE A 161 3.79 4.90 5.51
C ILE A 161 2.28 5.12 5.48
N ASP A 162 1.52 4.04 5.69
CA ASP A 162 0.07 4.07 5.76
C ASP A 162 -0.40 3.74 7.17
N PHE A 163 -1.42 4.45 7.64
CA PHE A 163 -2.11 4.13 8.87
C PHE A 163 -3.60 3.96 8.58
N GLY A 164 -4.22 2.94 9.17
CA GLY A 164 -5.63 2.65 9.00
C GLY A 164 -6.29 2.19 10.29
N PHE A 165 -7.58 2.46 10.40
CA PHE A 165 -8.44 1.89 11.44
C PHE A 165 -9.77 1.49 10.81
N SER A 166 -10.39 0.46 11.37
CA SER A 166 -11.63 -0.08 10.85
C SER A 166 -12.41 -0.80 11.94
N TYR A 167 -13.72 -0.65 11.92
CA TYR A 167 -14.61 -1.40 12.79
C TYR A 167 -15.38 -2.41 11.94
N ASN A 168 -15.22 -3.69 12.27
CA ASN A 168 -16.02 -4.75 11.68
C ASN A 168 -17.19 -5.03 12.62
N PHE A 169 -18.40 -5.02 12.05
CA PHE A 169 -19.63 -5.29 12.76
C PHE A 169 -20.39 -6.34 11.97
N LEU A 170 -20.25 -7.61 12.37
CA LEU A 170 -21.13 -8.74 12.01
C LEU A 170 -20.75 -9.95 12.86
#